data_AF-A0A1Q7LY30-F1
#
_entry.id   AF-A0A1Q7LY30-F1
#
_cell.length_a   1.000
_cell.length_b   1.000
_cell.length_c   1.000
_cell.angle_alpha   90.00
_cell.angle_beta   90.00
_cell.angle_gamma   90.00
#
_symmetry.space_group_name_H-M   'P 1'
#
loop_
_entity.id
_entity.type
_entity.pdbx_description
1 polymer ?
#
loop_
_entity_poly.entity_id
_entity_poly.type
_entity_poly.pdbx_seq_one_letter_code
_entity_poly.pdbx_strand_id
1 'polypeptide(L)'
;MTDQARSSPVGFFHFPGLAHFLVVLIVTSLEIVGLMGWLAVATGKGLDSVFGNLAILSSLNQLDQFIPTIGRARFASIFLGFFLLMEHIIAQMDQTGRGISGREFTEILSFTSLEAVIWTVWLLLIPVNGVLAIVFFLGSLFVEHQITDNVKKGLPFLHFARLDGKLFRGLVLFTIFEVVGAVVWVAQGRLIALALGSTLEHYVARNVGQITEKDELRSSTQ
;
A
#
# COMPACT_ATOMS: atom_id res chain seq x y z
N MET A 1 -25.27 -21.27 -25.96
CA MET A 1 -25.87 -20.80 -24.69
C MET A 1 -24.73 -20.72 -23.70
N THR A 2 -24.54 -19.52 -23.15
CA THR A 2 -23.33 -19.08 -22.44
C THR A 2 -23.17 -19.77 -21.10
N ASP A 3 -22.01 -20.41 -20.91
CA ASP A 3 -21.47 -20.79 -19.61
C ASP A 3 -21.33 -19.53 -18.74
N GLN A 4 -22.36 -19.24 -17.95
CA GLN A 4 -22.20 -18.39 -16.77
C GLN A 4 -21.44 -19.23 -15.74
N ALA A 5 -20.11 -19.16 -15.81
CA ALA A 5 -19.28 -19.55 -14.68
C ALA A 5 -19.78 -18.76 -13.46
N ARG A 6 -20.42 -19.45 -12.52
CA ARG A 6 -20.69 -18.93 -11.18
C ARG A 6 -19.34 -18.57 -10.57
N SER A 7 -18.94 -17.31 -10.63
CA SER A 7 -17.88 -16.82 -9.76
C SER A 7 -18.41 -16.95 -8.33
N SER A 8 -17.82 -17.86 -7.57
CA SER A 8 -18.10 -17.93 -6.13
C SER A 8 -17.68 -16.60 -5.52
N PRO A 9 -18.44 -16.04 -4.56
CA PRO A 9 -18.07 -14.78 -3.93
C PRO A 9 -16.70 -14.96 -3.27
N VAL A 10 -15.74 -14.15 -3.71
CA VAL A 10 -14.39 -14.18 -3.17
C VAL A 10 -14.43 -13.55 -1.78
N GLY A 11 -14.16 -14.34 -0.75
CA GLY A 11 -14.06 -13.85 0.62
C GLY A 11 -12.85 -12.93 0.78
N PHE A 12 -12.87 -12.02 1.76
CA PHE A 12 -11.74 -11.11 2.03
C PHE A 12 -10.42 -11.84 2.31
N PHE A 13 -10.48 -13.10 2.74
CA PHE A 13 -9.32 -13.95 3.02
C PHE A 13 -9.23 -15.17 2.09
N HIS A 14 -9.70 -15.03 0.84
CA HIS A 14 -9.60 -16.11 -0.13
C HIS A 14 -8.15 -16.33 -0.57
N PHE A 15 -7.71 -17.59 -0.61
CA PHE A 15 -6.36 -17.98 -1.05
C PHE A 15 -6.38 -18.50 -2.49
N PRO A 16 -6.00 -17.68 -3.48
CA PRO A 16 -6.01 -18.09 -4.89
C PRO A 16 -4.80 -18.95 -5.30
N GLY A 17 -3.80 -19.14 -4.42
CA GLY A 17 -2.68 -20.05 -4.66
C GLY A 17 -1.30 -19.52 -4.26
N LEU A 18 -0.26 -20.35 -4.43
CA LEU A 18 1.13 -20.06 -4.02
C LEU A 18 1.74 -18.87 -4.78
N ALA A 19 1.49 -18.75 -6.08
CA ALA A 19 2.00 -17.64 -6.88
C ALA A 19 1.53 -16.28 -6.33
N HIS A 20 0.25 -16.20 -5.92
CA HIS A 20 -0.31 -15.01 -5.31
C HIS A 20 0.32 -14.70 -3.95
N PHE A 21 0.51 -15.70 -3.11
CA PHE A 21 1.20 -15.51 -1.83
C PHE A 21 2.61 -14.95 -2.02
N LEU A 22 3.35 -15.45 -3.02
CA LEU A 22 4.68 -14.94 -3.35
C LEU A 22 4.65 -13.48 -3.82
N VAL A 23 3.67 -13.09 -4.63
CA VAL A 23 3.51 -11.68 -5.05
C VAL A 23 3.22 -10.79 -3.83
N VAL A 24 2.29 -11.19 -2.95
CA VAL A 24 1.99 -10.45 -1.72
C VAL A 24 3.25 -10.27 -0.88
N LEU A 25 4.08 -11.30 -0.73
CA LEU A 25 5.35 -11.20 -0.02
C LEU A 25 6.34 -10.24 -0.69
N ILE A 26 6.42 -10.24 -2.02
CA ILE A 26 7.30 -9.33 -2.77
C ILE A 26 6.86 -7.88 -2.57
N VAL A 27 5.57 -7.60 -2.79
CA VAL A 27 4.94 -6.29 -2.64
C VAL A 27 5.14 -5.77 -1.21
N THR A 28 4.80 -6.58 -0.20
CA THR A 28 5.05 -6.29 1.22
C THR A 28 6.53 -5.98 1.50
N SER A 29 7.45 -6.75 0.90
CA SER A 29 8.88 -6.54 1.11
C SER A 29 9.36 -5.20 0.54
N LEU A 30 8.79 -4.75 -0.58
CA LEU A 30 9.12 -3.46 -1.18
C LEU A 30 8.66 -2.31 -0.28
N GLU A 31 7.42 -2.35 0.20
CA GLU A 31 6.86 -1.37 1.13
C GLU A 31 7.75 -1.24 2.39
N ILE A 32 8.07 -2.39 3.02
CA ILE A 32 8.93 -2.44 4.21
C ILE A 32 10.29 -1.81 3.94
N VAL A 33 10.92 -2.14 2.80
CA VAL A 33 12.23 -1.57 2.44
C VAL A 33 12.12 -0.05 2.27
N GLY A 34 11.08 0.44 1.59
CA GLY A 34 10.79 1.86 1.43
C GLY A 34 10.67 2.58 2.77
N LEU A 35 9.87 2.02 3.69
CA LEU A 35 9.62 2.58 5.02
C LEU A 35 10.86 2.52 5.93
N MET A 36 11.62 1.42 5.88
CA MET A 36 12.89 1.29 6.61
C MET A 36 13.92 2.29 6.12
N GLY A 37 14.08 2.44 4.81
CA GLY A 37 15.00 3.41 4.21
C GLY A 37 14.60 4.85 4.52
N TRP A 38 13.30 5.16 4.44
CA TRP A 38 12.77 6.45 4.88
C TRP A 38 13.15 6.72 6.33
N LEU A 39 12.88 5.78 7.25
CA LEU A 39 13.14 5.96 8.67
C LEU A 39 14.63 6.10 8.96
N ALA A 40 15.47 5.27 8.34
CA ALA A 40 16.92 5.34 8.48
C ALA A 40 17.42 6.73 8.08
N VAL A 41 17.09 7.17 6.86
CA VAL A 41 17.51 8.47 6.35
C VAL A 41 16.95 9.59 7.21
N ALA A 42 15.65 9.58 7.55
CA ALA A 42 15.02 10.63 8.35
C ALA A 42 15.66 10.79 9.73
N THR A 43 16.12 9.69 10.34
CA THR A 43 16.67 9.67 11.71
C THR A 43 18.18 9.88 11.81
N GLY A 44 18.87 10.21 10.71
CA GLY A 44 20.32 10.43 10.76
C GLY A 44 21.15 9.31 10.17
N LYS A 45 20.58 8.11 10.03
CA LYS A 45 21.30 6.89 9.65
C LYS A 45 21.47 6.79 8.13
N GLY A 46 22.44 5.98 7.70
CA GLY A 46 22.63 5.62 6.31
C GLY A 46 21.77 4.43 5.90
N LEU A 47 21.71 4.18 4.59
CA LEU A 47 21.01 3.03 4.01
C LEU A 47 21.70 1.69 4.31
N ASP A 48 22.95 1.72 4.77
CA ASP A 48 23.68 0.55 5.31
C ASP A 48 22.94 -0.10 6.48
N SER A 49 22.20 0.69 7.27
CA SER A 49 21.35 0.17 8.36
C SER A 49 20.12 -0.60 7.87
N VAL A 50 19.80 -0.53 6.57
CA VAL A 50 18.68 -1.23 5.92
C VAL A 50 19.17 -2.41 5.10
N PHE A 51 20.17 -2.20 4.24
CA PHE A 51 20.66 -3.23 3.31
C PHE A 51 21.84 -4.05 3.84
N GLY A 52 22.48 -3.60 4.92
CA GLY A 52 23.67 -4.23 5.48
C GLY A 52 24.82 -4.33 4.48
N ASN A 53 25.64 -5.36 4.66
CA ASN A 53 26.84 -5.62 3.84
C ASN A 53 26.66 -6.78 2.85
N LEU A 54 25.42 -7.17 2.54
CA LEU A 54 25.16 -8.19 1.52
C LEU A 54 25.57 -7.65 0.16
N ALA A 55 26.53 -8.30 -0.51
CA ALA A 55 27.17 -7.79 -1.73
C ALA A 55 26.20 -7.40 -2.86
N ILE A 56 25.03 -8.04 -2.94
CA ILE A 56 24.00 -7.76 -3.95
C ILE A 56 23.25 -6.46 -3.65
N LEU A 57 23.09 -6.11 -2.36
CA LEU A 57 22.32 -4.95 -1.92
C LEU A 57 23.21 -3.79 -1.45
N SER A 58 24.49 -4.04 -1.14
CA SER A 58 25.42 -3.01 -0.66
C SER A 58 25.67 -1.89 -1.66
N SER A 59 25.45 -2.14 -2.96
CA SER A 59 25.48 -1.09 -3.98
C SER A 59 24.40 -0.03 -3.77
N LEU A 60 23.29 -0.37 -3.13
CA LEU A 60 22.22 0.59 -2.80
C LEU A 60 22.66 1.59 -1.72
N ASN A 61 23.64 1.23 -0.88
CA ASN A 61 24.20 2.16 0.11
C ASN A 61 24.92 3.35 -0.56
N GLN A 62 25.36 3.21 -1.82
CA GLN A 62 25.95 4.32 -2.57
C GLN A 62 24.96 5.45 -2.83
N LEU A 63 23.65 5.20 -2.69
CA LEU A 63 22.65 6.26 -2.83
C LEU A 63 22.76 7.31 -1.72
N ASP A 64 23.38 7.00 -0.57
CA ASP A 64 23.62 7.97 0.51
C ASP A 64 24.44 9.19 0.04
N GLN A 65 25.26 9.03 -1.01
CA GLN A 65 26.05 10.13 -1.58
C GLN A 65 25.20 11.29 -2.12
N PHE A 66 23.91 11.04 -2.42
CA PHE A 66 23.00 12.07 -2.91
C PHE A 66 22.30 12.84 -1.79
N ILE A 67 22.35 12.36 -0.54
CA ILE A 67 21.69 12.98 0.62
C ILE A 67 22.16 14.44 0.83
N PRO A 68 23.48 14.77 0.78
CA PRO A 68 23.94 16.16 0.96
C PRO A 68 23.42 17.11 -0.11
N THR A 69 23.20 16.62 -1.34
CA THR A 69 22.77 17.43 -2.49
C THR A 69 21.27 17.70 -2.49
N ILE A 70 20.47 16.66 -2.21
CA ILE A 70 19.01 16.72 -2.30
C ILE A 70 18.38 17.16 -0.97
N GLY A 71 19.08 16.90 0.13
CA GLY A 71 18.60 17.09 1.49
C GLY A 71 17.87 15.84 2.02
N ARG A 72 18.11 15.53 3.29
CA ARG A 72 17.66 14.32 3.98
C ARG A 72 16.16 14.03 3.85
N ALA A 73 15.31 15.00 4.17
CA ALA A 73 13.86 14.82 4.14
C ALA A 73 13.33 14.54 2.72
N ARG A 74 13.86 15.25 1.72
CA ARG A 74 13.49 15.06 0.31
C ARG A 74 13.96 13.71 -0.21
N PHE A 75 15.20 13.34 0.09
CA PHE A 75 15.73 12.03 -0.28
C PHE A 75 14.92 10.90 0.34
N ALA A 76 14.61 10.96 1.64
CA ALA A 76 13.79 9.95 2.31
C ALA A 76 12.41 9.80 1.62
N SER A 77 11.77 10.92 1.28
CA SER A 77 10.45 10.90 0.61
C SER A 77 10.52 10.32 -0.80
N ILE A 78 11.56 10.67 -1.58
CA ILE A 78 11.79 10.10 -2.92
C ILE A 78 12.07 8.60 -2.83
N PHE A 79 12.87 8.19 -1.84
CA PHE A 79 13.18 6.79 -1.60
C PHE A 79 11.92 5.98 -1.27
N LEU A 80 11.10 6.46 -0.33
CA LEU A 80 9.80 5.85 -0.02
C LEU A 80 8.92 5.74 -1.27
N GLY A 81 8.72 6.87 -1.96
CA GLY A 81 7.86 6.92 -3.15
C GLY A 81 8.33 5.99 -4.27
N PHE A 82 9.63 5.76 -4.43
CA PHE A 82 10.16 4.80 -5.41
C PHE A 82 9.76 3.36 -5.08
N PHE A 83 9.88 2.95 -3.82
CA PHE A 83 9.53 1.58 -3.41
C PHE A 83 8.02 1.33 -3.44
N LEU A 84 7.21 2.29 -2.98
CA LEU A 84 5.74 2.24 -3.14
C LEU A 84 5.34 2.20 -4.62
N LEU A 85 6.03 2.92 -5.50
CA LEU A 85 5.74 2.88 -6.93
C LEU A 85 6.00 1.48 -7.53
N MET A 86 7.12 0.86 -7.17
CA MET A 86 7.45 -0.49 -7.64
C MET A 86 6.43 -1.51 -7.14
N GLU A 87 6.08 -1.42 -5.87
CA GLU A 87 5.07 -2.23 -5.22
C GLU A 87 3.73 -2.14 -5.97
N HIS A 88 3.23 -0.93 -6.18
CA HIS A 88 1.97 -0.69 -6.89
C HIS A 88 1.98 -1.17 -8.34
N ILE A 89 3.10 -1.01 -9.05
CA ILE A 89 3.25 -1.55 -10.41
C ILE A 89 3.12 -3.07 -10.40
N ILE A 90 3.81 -3.75 -9.48
CA ILE A 90 3.76 -5.22 -9.37
C ILE A 90 2.35 -5.68 -8.98
N ALA A 91 1.73 -5.01 -8.00
CA ALA A 91 0.36 -5.30 -7.58
C ALA A 91 -0.63 -5.14 -8.76
N GLN A 92 -0.48 -4.10 -9.58
CA GLN A 92 -1.32 -3.89 -10.76
C GLN A 92 -1.08 -4.94 -11.85
N MET A 93 0.17 -5.35 -12.07
CA MET A 93 0.51 -6.42 -13.01
C MET A 93 -0.06 -7.77 -12.57
N ASP A 94 -0.02 -8.09 -11.28
CA ASP A 94 -0.66 -9.30 -10.72
C ASP A 94 -2.20 -9.23 -10.82
N GLN A 95 -2.77 -8.06 -10.55
CA GLN A 95 -4.22 -7.86 -10.62
C GLN A 95 -4.77 -8.07 -12.02
N THR A 96 -4.06 -7.58 -13.03
CA THR A 96 -4.52 -7.56 -14.42
C THR A 96 -3.96 -8.69 -15.29
N GLY A 97 -2.88 -9.35 -14.85
CA GLY A 97 -2.17 -10.36 -15.63
C GLY A 97 -1.43 -9.81 -16.86
N ARG A 98 -1.24 -8.49 -16.97
CA ARG A 98 -0.63 -7.82 -18.13
C ARG A 98 0.29 -6.67 -17.71
N GLY A 99 1.07 -6.18 -18.66
CA GLY A 99 1.89 -4.98 -18.47
C GLY A 99 1.08 -3.70 -18.29
N ILE A 100 1.75 -2.67 -17.78
CA ILE A 100 1.19 -1.35 -17.47
C ILE A 100 1.21 -0.44 -18.71
N SER A 101 0.05 0.10 -19.08
CA SER A 101 -0.03 1.16 -20.12
C SER A 101 0.43 2.51 -19.58
N GLY A 102 0.78 3.47 -20.45
CA GLY A 102 1.20 4.81 -20.02
C GLY A 102 0.15 5.57 -19.21
N ARG A 103 -1.14 5.34 -19.52
CA ARG A 103 -2.26 5.87 -18.73
C ARG A 103 -2.27 5.26 -17.33
N GLU A 104 -2.24 3.92 -17.24
CA GLU A 104 -2.22 3.22 -15.95
C GLU A 104 -0.99 3.62 -15.13
N PHE A 105 0.18 3.80 -15.75
CA PHE A 105 1.37 4.29 -15.06
C PHE A 105 1.19 5.68 -14.46
N THR A 106 0.42 6.56 -15.11
CA THR A 106 0.11 7.90 -14.59
C THR A 106 -0.87 7.82 -13.42
N GLU A 107 -1.84 6.92 -13.49
CA GLU A 107 -2.81 6.63 -12.41
C GLU A 107 -2.06 6.07 -11.18
N ILE A 108 -1.45 4.88 -11.31
CA ILE A 108 -0.06 4.63 -10.91
C ILE A 108 0.60 5.57 -9.91
N LEU A 109 1.41 6.42 -10.54
CA LEU A 109 2.21 7.46 -9.94
C LEU A 109 1.38 8.42 -9.09
N SER A 110 0.14 8.72 -9.48
CA SER A 110 -0.70 9.70 -8.78
C SER A 110 -1.11 9.20 -7.39
N PHE A 111 -1.64 7.98 -7.29
CA PHE A 111 -2.03 7.43 -5.98
C PHE A 111 -0.82 7.07 -5.11
N THR A 112 0.26 6.54 -5.73
CA THR A 112 1.54 6.35 -5.04
C THR A 112 2.07 7.65 -4.42
N SER A 113 1.98 8.76 -5.16
CA SER A 113 2.44 10.06 -4.66
C SER A 113 1.58 10.56 -3.50
N LEU A 114 0.26 10.34 -3.58
CA LEU A 114 -0.67 10.68 -2.50
C LEU A 114 -0.35 9.90 -1.23
N GLU A 115 -0.14 8.59 -1.36
CA GLU A 115 0.21 7.72 -0.25
C GLU A 115 1.58 8.09 0.37
N ALA A 116 2.61 8.32 -0.45
CA ALA A 116 3.92 8.75 0.06
C ALA A 116 3.84 10.06 0.87
N VAL A 117 2.97 11.00 0.45
CA VAL A 117 2.70 12.23 1.20
C VAL A 117 1.98 11.92 2.51
N ILE A 118 0.98 11.03 2.49
CA ILE A 118 0.24 10.59 3.68
C ILE A 118 1.19 10.00 4.73
N TRP A 119 2.04 9.05 4.34
CA TRP A 119 3.05 8.46 5.24
C TRP A 119 3.98 9.53 5.82
N THR A 120 4.49 10.42 4.97
CA THR A 120 5.40 11.48 5.39
C THR A 120 4.74 12.42 6.40
N VAL A 121 3.51 12.86 6.13
CA VAL A 121 2.76 13.75 7.05
C VAL A 121 2.44 13.02 8.36
N TRP A 122 2.00 11.77 8.30
CA TRP A 122 1.74 10.97 9.50
C TRP A 122 2.97 10.90 10.40
N LEU A 123 4.12 10.49 9.86
CA LEU A 123 5.36 10.34 10.62
C LEU A 123 5.84 11.66 11.23
N LEU A 124 5.65 12.79 10.53
CA LEU A 124 5.95 14.13 11.04
C LEU A 124 4.95 14.61 12.11
N LEU A 125 3.71 14.13 12.08
CA LEU A 125 2.67 14.47 13.08
C LEU A 125 2.84 13.72 14.39
N ILE A 126 3.44 12.52 14.39
CA ILE A 126 3.67 11.70 15.60
C ILE A 126 4.29 12.51 16.76
N PRO A 127 5.43 13.22 16.58
CA PRO A 127 6.03 13.99 17.67
C PRO A 127 5.22 15.23 18.08
N VAL A 128 4.29 15.69 17.23
CA VAL A 128 3.45 16.87 17.51
C VAL A 128 2.23 16.47 18.34
N ASN A 129 1.49 15.45 17.90
CA ASN A 129 0.33 14.92 18.59
C ASN A 129 -0.01 13.53 18.05
N GLY A 130 0.25 12.48 18.84
CA GLY A 130 0.01 11.09 18.43
C GLY A 130 -1.45 10.77 18.09
N VAL A 131 -2.42 11.41 18.77
CA VAL A 131 -3.85 11.21 18.46
C VAL A 131 -4.19 11.82 17.11
N LEU A 132 -3.75 13.06 16.85
CA LEU A 132 -3.93 13.71 15.56
C LEU A 132 -3.25 12.92 14.44
N ALA A 133 -2.04 12.39 14.69
CA ALA A 133 -1.32 11.57 13.72
C ALA A 133 -2.13 10.33 13.32
N ILE A 134 -2.67 9.58 14.29
CA ILE A 134 -3.48 8.38 14.02
C ILE A 134 -4.78 8.75 13.29
N VAL A 135 -5.48 9.79 13.74
CA VAL A 135 -6.74 10.24 13.09
C VAL A 135 -6.49 10.70 11.66
N PHE A 136 -5.41 11.46 11.43
CA PHE A 136 -4.98 11.87 10.11
C PHE A 136 -4.71 10.64 9.25
N PHE A 137 -3.85 9.74 9.71
CA PHE A 137 -3.38 8.60 8.93
C PHE A 137 -4.51 7.65 8.54
N LEU A 138 -5.37 7.28 9.50
CA LEU A 138 -6.54 6.45 9.24
C LEU A 138 -7.49 7.12 8.25
N GLY A 139 -7.80 8.40 8.44
CA GLY A 139 -8.73 9.13 7.58
C GLY A 139 -8.19 9.32 6.16
N SER A 140 -6.90 9.67 6.04
CA SER A 140 -6.27 9.93 4.75
C SER A 140 -6.04 8.64 3.95
N LEU A 141 -5.59 7.56 4.59
CA LEU A 141 -5.47 6.25 3.91
C LEU A 141 -6.82 5.71 3.50
N PHE A 142 -7.86 5.86 4.33
CA PHE A 142 -9.20 5.45 3.91
C PHE A 142 -9.67 6.20 2.65
N VAL A 143 -9.43 7.51 2.57
CA VAL A 143 -9.77 8.33 1.40
C VAL A 143 -8.90 7.95 0.20
N GLU A 144 -7.61 7.74 0.39
CA GLU A 144 -6.68 7.30 -0.65
C GLU A 144 -7.12 5.94 -1.21
N HIS A 145 -7.39 4.95 -0.37
CA HIS A 145 -7.83 3.62 -0.78
C HIS A 145 -9.14 3.66 -1.58
N GLN A 146 -10.07 4.53 -1.20
CA GLN A 146 -11.31 4.76 -1.96
C GLN A 146 -11.02 5.35 -3.34
N ILE A 147 -10.17 6.38 -3.41
CA ILE A 147 -9.76 7.00 -4.67
C ILE A 147 -9.09 5.97 -5.58
N THR A 148 -8.18 5.16 -5.03
CA THR A 148 -7.44 4.14 -5.75
C THR A 148 -8.36 3.04 -6.28
N ASP A 149 -9.33 2.59 -5.47
CA ASP A 149 -10.35 1.63 -5.92
C ASP A 149 -11.23 2.22 -7.03
N ASN A 150 -11.66 3.48 -6.89
CA ASN A 150 -12.46 4.17 -7.90
C ASN A 150 -11.74 4.27 -9.24
N VAL A 151 -10.48 4.73 -9.23
CA VAL A 151 -9.68 4.88 -10.44
C VAL A 151 -9.52 3.52 -11.13
N LYS A 152 -9.19 2.46 -10.38
CA LYS A 152 -9.04 1.10 -10.91
C LYS A 152 -10.33 0.55 -11.51
N LYS A 153 -11.50 0.94 -10.97
CA LYS A 153 -12.82 0.50 -11.45
C LYS A 153 -13.46 1.46 -12.46
N GLY A 154 -12.78 2.55 -12.83
CA GLY A 154 -13.31 3.56 -13.74
C GLY A 154 -14.50 4.35 -13.17
N LEU A 155 -14.56 4.49 -11.85
CA LEU A 155 -15.57 5.26 -11.13
C LEU A 155 -15.12 6.74 -10.95
N PRO A 156 -16.04 7.68 -10.65
CA PRO A 156 -15.68 9.05 -10.31
C PRO A 156 -14.72 9.11 -9.12
N PHE A 157 -13.81 10.10 -9.14
CA PHE A 157 -12.75 10.24 -8.12
C PHE A 157 -13.30 10.30 -6.68
N LEU A 158 -14.40 11.03 -6.45
CA LEU A 158 -15.08 11.17 -5.16
C LEU A 158 -16.35 10.31 -5.10
N HIS A 159 -16.23 9.02 -5.43
CA HIS A 159 -17.29 8.04 -5.27
C HIS A 159 -17.06 7.21 -4.00
N PHE A 160 -17.98 7.22 -3.05
CA PHE A 160 -17.82 6.45 -1.81
C PHE A 160 -18.69 5.20 -1.84
N ALA A 161 -18.05 4.05 -1.60
CA ALA A 161 -18.76 2.78 -1.44
C ALA A 161 -19.82 2.88 -0.33
N ARG A 162 -20.94 2.17 -0.51
CA ARG A 162 -22.02 2.16 0.48
C ARG A 162 -21.55 1.58 1.80
N LEU A 163 -21.88 2.25 2.90
CA LEU A 163 -21.41 1.91 4.25
C LEU A 163 -21.72 0.47 4.69
N ASP A 164 -22.84 -0.09 4.23
CA ASP A 164 -23.28 -1.46 4.54
C ASP A 164 -22.73 -2.50 3.55
N GLY A 165 -22.10 -2.07 2.47
CA GLY A 165 -21.57 -2.89 1.39
C GLY A 165 -20.33 -3.72 1.77
N LYS A 166 -20.08 -4.78 1.00
CA LYS A 166 -18.86 -5.59 1.11
C LYS A 166 -17.63 -4.79 0.67
N LEU A 167 -17.76 -3.94 -0.33
CA LEU A 167 -16.68 -3.08 -0.81
C LEU A 167 -16.20 -2.16 0.31
N PHE A 168 -17.11 -1.43 0.96
CA PHE A 168 -16.78 -0.55 2.08
C PHE A 168 -16.11 -1.30 3.24
N ARG A 169 -16.65 -2.46 3.64
CA ARG A 169 -16.03 -3.27 4.70
C ARG A 169 -14.63 -3.74 4.33
N GLY A 170 -14.44 -4.13 3.07
CA GLY A 170 -13.14 -4.49 2.54
C GLY A 170 -12.13 -3.35 2.67
N LEU A 171 -12.49 -2.17 2.18
CA LEU A 171 -11.70 -0.94 2.26
C LEU A 171 -11.31 -0.60 3.71
N VAL A 172 -12.28 -0.61 4.61
CA VAL A 172 -12.04 -0.40 6.04
C VAL A 172 -11.08 -1.45 6.61
N LEU A 173 -11.28 -2.72 6.28
CA LEU A 173 -10.46 -3.82 6.82
C LEU A 173 -8.99 -3.68 6.43
N PHE A 174 -8.69 -3.46 5.14
CA PHE A 174 -7.29 -3.37 4.74
C PHE A 174 -6.63 -2.07 5.23
N THR A 175 -7.33 -0.92 5.21
CA THR A 175 -6.83 0.31 5.86
C THR A 175 -6.49 0.07 7.33
N ILE A 176 -7.34 -0.64 8.08
CA ILE A 176 -7.07 -0.92 9.49
C ILE A 176 -5.81 -1.77 9.67
N PHE A 177 -5.61 -2.80 8.83
CA PHE A 177 -4.43 -3.66 8.94
C PHE A 177 -3.13 -2.90 8.69
N GLU A 178 -3.10 -2.06 7.66
CA GLU A 178 -1.97 -1.18 7.36
C GLU A 178 -1.67 -0.24 8.54
N VAL A 179 -2.68 0.53 8.97
CA VAL A 179 -2.55 1.52 10.05
C VAL A 179 -2.11 0.86 11.35
N VAL A 180 -2.71 -0.26 11.73
CA VAL A 180 -2.34 -0.97 12.96
C VAL A 180 -0.92 -1.53 12.86
N GLY A 181 -0.55 -2.13 11.72
CA GLY A 181 0.80 -2.64 11.48
C GLY A 181 1.86 -1.55 11.61
N ALA A 182 1.63 -0.43 10.93
CA ALA A 182 2.49 0.74 10.94
C ALA A 182 2.62 1.36 12.34
N VAL A 183 1.50 1.60 13.03
CA VAL A 183 1.49 2.19 14.38
C VAL A 183 2.22 1.28 15.37
N VAL A 184 1.96 -0.02 15.35
CA VAL A 184 2.63 -0.97 16.25
C VAL A 184 4.12 -1.07 15.93
N TRP A 185 4.50 -1.03 14.65
CA TRP A 185 5.90 -0.98 14.25
C TRP A 185 6.61 0.24 14.82
N VAL A 186 6.06 1.44 14.64
CA VAL A 186 6.67 2.67 15.17
C VAL A 186 6.72 2.63 16.70
N ALA A 187 5.66 2.15 17.36
CA ALA A 187 5.59 2.09 18.82
C ALA A 187 6.56 1.09 19.45
N GLN A 188 6.80 -0.06 18.80
CA GLN A 188 7.61 -1.15 19.35
C GLN A 188 9.01 -1.27 18.72
N GLY A 189 9.28 -0.57 17.62
CA GLY A 189 10.48 -0.75 16.80
C GLY A 189 10.58 -2.14 16.16
N ARG A 190 9.46 -2.87 16.05
CA ARG A 190 9.42 -4.28 15.59
C ARG A 190 8.88 -4.38 14.18
N LEU A 191 9.75 -4.72 13.24
CA LEU A 191 9.41 -4.89 11.81
C LEU A 191 8.34 -5.95 11.55
N ILE A 192 8.24 -6.96 12.42
CA ILE A 192 7.24 -8.02 12.25
C ILE A 192 5.80 -7.48 12.31
N ALA A 193 5.56 -6.39 13.04
CA ALA A 193 4.24 -5.78 13.09
C ALA A 193 3.88 -5.10 11.76
N LEU A 194 4.82 -4.35 11.18
CA LEU A 194 4.67 -3.75 9.85
C LEU A 194 4.45 -4.84 8.81
N ALA A 195 5.29 -5.88 8.83
CA ALA A 195 5.21 -6.98 7.88
C ALA A 195 3.88 -7.72 7.93
N LEU A 196 3.36 -8.01 9.13
CA LEU A 196 2.06 -8.66 9.29
C LEU A 196 0.90 -7.75 8.85
N GLY A 197 0.93 -6.47 9.21
CA GLY A 197 -0.09 -5.49 8.81
C GLY A 197 -0.15 -5.34 7.30
N SER A 198 0.98 -5.01 6.67
CA SER A 198 1.13 -4.87 5.22
C SER A 198 0.77 -6.16 4.47
N THR A 199 1.19 -7.34 4.96
CA THR A 199 0.80 -8.62 4.32
C THR A 199 -0.72 -8.81 4.32
N LEU A 200 -1.37 -8.56 5.47
CA LEU A 200 -2.82 -8.73 5.61
C LEU A 200 -3.59 -7.71 4.78
N GLU A 201 -3.11 -6.47 4.78
CA GLU A 201 -3.64 -5.39 3.94
C GLU A 201 -3.59 -5.79 2.46
N HIS A 202 -2.41 -6.08 1.92
CA HIS A 202 -2.22 -6.48 0.53
C HIS A 202 -3.07 -7.68 0.12
N TYR A 203 -3.18 -8.64 1.03
CA TYR A 203 -4.01 -9.83 0.83
C TYR A 203 -5.50 -9.48 0.73
N VAL A 204 -6.02 -8.62 1.61
CA VAL A 204 -7.41 -8.16 1.57
C VAL A 204 -7.65 -7.26 0.36
N ALA A 205 -6.75 -6.30 0.09
CA ALA A 205 -6.85 -5.35 -1.02
C ALA A 205 -7.00 -6.06 -2.37
N ARG A 206 -6.29 -7.18 -2.58
CA ARG A 206 -6.43 -8.00 -3.79
C ARG A 206 -7.85 -8.55 -3.96
N ASN A 207 -8.44 -9.05 -2.89
CA ASN A 207 -9.79 -9.61 -2.88
C ASN A 207 -10.84 -8.51 -3.04
N VAL A 208 -10.62 -7.35 -2.43
CA VAL A 208 -11.47 -6.15 -2.60
C VAL A 208 -11.47 -5.66 -4.05
N GLY A 209 -10.33 -5.71 -4.73
CA GLY A 209 -10.23 -5.37 -6.15
C GLY A 209 -11.10 -6.23 -7.08
N GLN A 210 -11.62 -7.36 -6.60
CA GLN A 210 -12.53 -8.23 -7.37
C GLN A 210 -14.02 -7.95 -7.11
N ILE A 211 -14.35 -7.07 -6.16
CA ILE A 211 -15.74 -6.75 -5.78
C ILE A 211 -16.20 -5.51 -6.55
N THR A 212 -17.33 -5.59 -7.26
CA THR A 212 -17.94 -4.41 -7.90
C THR A 212 -19.25 -4.00 -7.20
N GLU A 213 -19.66 -2.72 -7.27
CA GLU A 213 -20.96 -2.29 -6.72
C GLU A 213 -22.15 -3.04 -7.37
N LYS A 214 -22.00 -3.48 -8.62
CA LYS A 214 -23.04 -4.28 -9.31
C LYS A 214 -23.23 -5.65 -8.65
N ASP A 215 -22.18 -6.22 -8.08
CA ASP A 215 -22.25 -7.48 -7.34
C ASP A 215 -22.99 -7.30 -6.00
N GLU A 216 -22.91 -6.11 -5.39
CA GLU A 216 -23.66 -5.79 -4.17
C GLU A 216 -25.17 -5.68 -4.43
N LEU A 217 -25.57 -5.00 -5.52
CA LEU A 217 -26.98 -4.86 -5.93
C LEU A 217 -27.65 -6.22 -6.12
N ARG A 218 -26.94 -7.19 -6.71
CA ARG A 218 -27.42 -8.57 -6.90
C ARG A 218 -27.56 -9.34 -5.59
N SER A 219 -26.73 -9.05 -4.59
CA SER A 219 -26.81 -9.71 -3.28
C SER A 219 -27.91 -9.14 -2.37
N SER A 220 -28.37 -7.91 -2.62
CA SER A 220 -29.45 -7.26 -1.85
C SER A 220 -30.87 -7.62 -2.34
N THR A 221 -30.98 -8.35 -3.45
CA THR A 221 -32.24 -8.72 -4.11
C THR A 221 -32.55 -10.22 -4.04
N GLN A 222 -31.73 -10.99 -3.32
CA GLN A 222 -31.95 -12.40 -2.96
C GLN A 222 -32.25 -12.50 -1.46
#